data_AF-A0A7X7VNS5-F1
#
_entry.id   AF-A0A7X7VNS5-F1
#
_cell.length_a   1.000
_cell.length_b   1.000
_cell.length_c   1.000
_cell.angle_alpha   90.00
_cell.angle_beta   90.00
_cell.angle_gamma   90.00
#
_symmetry.space_group_name_H-M   'P 1'
#
loop_
_entity.id
_entity.type
_entity.pdbx_description
1 polymer ?
#
loop_
_entity_poly.entity_id
_entity_poly.type
_entity_poly.pdbx_seq_one_letter_code
_entity_poly.pdbx_strand_id
1 'polypeptide(L)' 'MGRLFKHEAVASENGALFEEAAKDFPRAYVCARKIDGFLKEEYGTSCTNEEILYLMMHIGRLATQH' A
#
# COMPACT_ATOMS: atom_id res chain seq x y z
N MET A 1 -9.46 13.08 23.78
CA MET A 1 -10.73 12.63 23.20
C MET A 1 -10.98 13.44 21.94
N GLY A 2 -11.04 12.79 20.77
CA GLY A 2 -11.37 13.48 19.51
C GLY A 2 -10.69 12.96 18.24
N ARG A 3 -10.45 11.65 18.10
CA ARG A 3 -9.99 11.03 16.83
C ARG A 3 -11.12 10.26 16.12
N LEU A 4 -12.33 10.82 16.07
CA LEU A 4 -13.51 10.10 15.56
C LEU A 4 -14.36 10.89 14.54
N PHE A 5 -13.81 11.93 13.91
CA PHE A 5 -14.47 12.64 12.80
C PHE A 5 -13.51 12.85 11.63
N LYS A 6 -13.18 11.80 10.88
CA LYS A 6 -12.42 11.94 9.62
C LYS A 6 -12.54 10.71 8.71
N HIS A 7 -13.72 10.11 8.57
CA HIS A 7 -13.84 8.97 7.64
C HIS A 7 -13.73 9.40 6.17
N GLU A 8 -14.13 10.62 5.83
CA GLU A 8 -14.15 11.10 4.44
C GLU A 8 -12.83 11.76 3.99
N ALA A 9 -12.13 12.47 4.87
CA ALA A 9 -10.86 13.12 4.52
C ALA A 9 -9.67 12.14 4.47
N VAL A 10 -9.74 11.00 5.18
CA VAL A 10 -8.66 10.01 5.22
C VAL A 10 -8.50 9.28 3.88
N ALA A 11 -9.60 9.01 3.17
CA ALA A 11 -9.53 8.33 1.87
C ALA A 11 -8.76 9.16 0.82
N SER A 12 -8.94 10.48 0.83
CA SER A 12 -8.22 11.41 -0.07
C SER A 12 -6.74 11.56 0.33
N GLU A 13 -6.46 11.63 1.64
CA GLU A 13 -5.10 11.74 2.20
C GLU A 13 -4.28 10.46 1.90
N ASN A 14 -4.90 9.29 2.01
CA ASN A 14 -4.27 7.99 1.75
C ASN A 14 -3.95 7.78 0.26
N GLY A 15 -4.78 8.31 -0.64
CA GLY A 15 -4.51 8.31 -2.08
C GLY A 15 -3.23 9.09 -2.42
N ALA A 16 -3.08 10.31 -1.89
CA ALA A 16 -1.89 11.12 -2.10
C ALA A 16 -0.63 10.48 -1.51
N LEU A 17 -0.73 9.92 -0.30
CA LEU A 17 0.37 9.21 0.35
C LEU A 17 0.82 7.99 -0.44
N PHE A 18 -0.14 7.24 -1.01
CA PHE A 18 0.17 6.11 -1.87
C PHE A 18 0.92 6.53 -3.13
N GLU A 19 0.46 7.60 -3.81
CA GLU A 19 1.14 8.10 -5.01
C GLU A 19 2.56 8.58 -4.72
N GLU A 20 2.78 9.25 -3.59
CA GLU A 20 4.10 9.67 -3.12
C GLU A 20 5.00 8.46 -2.84
N ALA A 21 4.50 7.50 -2.04
CA ALA A 21 5.25 6.29 -1.72
C ALA A 21 5.58 5.46 -2.97
N ALA A 22 4.70 5.39 -3.96
CA ALA A 22 4.94 4.67 -5.21
C ALA A 22 6.06 5.31 -6.04
N LYS A 23 6.20 6.64 -5.98
CA LYS A 23 7.28 7.38 -6.63
C LYS A 23 8.61 7.22 -5.87
N ASP A 24 8.57 7.31 -4.55
CA ASP A 24 9.77 7.27 -3.71
C ASP A 24 10.35 5.85 -3.57
N PHE A 25 9.50 4.83 -3.59
CA PHE A 25 9.89 3.43 -3.39
C PHE A 25 9.43 2.52 -4.54
N PRO A 26 9.90 2.74 -5.79
CA PRO A 26 9.40 2.04 -6.97
C PRO A 26 9.66 0.52 -6.92
N ARG A 27 10.75 0.09 -6.28
CA ARG A 27 11.04 -1.34 -6.08
C ARG A 27 10.04 -2.02 -5.15
N ALA A 28 9.69 -1.37 -4.04
CA ALA A 28 8.69 -1.87 -3.12
C ALA A 28 7.31 -1.89 -3.77
N TYR A 29 6.97 -0.84 -4.53
CA TYR A 29 5.73 -0.77 -5.31
C TYR A 29 5.61 -1.92 -6.32
N VAL A 30 6.63 -2.14 -7.15
CA VAL A 30 6.64 -3.23 -8.14
C VAL A 30 6.52 -4.60 -7.45
N CYS A 31 7.19 -4.80 -6.31
CA CYS A 31 7.08 -6.03 -5.55
C CYS A 31 5.66 -6.23 -4.98
N ALA A 32 5.06 -5.18 -4.40
CA ALA A 32 3.68 -5.22 -3.91
C ALA A 32 2.67 -5.50 -5.04
N ARG A 33 2.87 -4.94 -6.24
CA ARG A 33 2.02 -5.22 -7.41
C ARG A 33 2.14 -6.66 -7.93
N LYS A 34 3.31 -7.29 -7.79
CA LYS A 34 3.46 -8.73 -8.10
C LYS A 34 2.68 -9.59 -7.12
N ILE A 35 2.69 -9.23 -5.84
CA ILE A 35 1.90 -9.92 -4.81
C ILE A 35 0.41 -9.75 -5.10
N ASP A 36 -0.06 -8.54 -5.40
CA ASP A 36 -1.45 -8.27 -5.82
C ASP A 36 -1.85 -9.07 -7.06
N GLY A 37 -0.99 -9.15 -8.08
CA GLY A 37 -1.21 -9.99 -9.25
C GLY A 37 -1.42 -11.46 -8.89
N PHE A 38 -0.54 -12.01 -8.05
CA PHE A 38 -0.67 -13.39 -7.55
C PHE A 38 -1.95 -13.60 -6.75
N LEU A 39 -2.31 -12.68 -5.83
CA LEU A 39 -3.53 -12.78 -5.04
C LEU A 39 -4.79 -12.72 -5.92
N LYS A 40 -4.76 -11.91 -6.97
CA LYS A 40 -5.85 -11.85 -7.95
C LYS A 40 -5.99 -13.14 -8.74
N GLU A 41 -4.87 -13.73 -9.17
CA GLU A 41 -4.87 -14.98 -9.93
C GLU A 41 -5.36 -16.17 -9.06
N GLU A 42 -4.88 -16.28 -7.83
CA GLU A 42 -5.19 -17.41 -6.95
C GLU A 42 -6.54 -17.28 -6.23
N TYR A 43 -6.93 -16.06 -5.82
CA TYR A 43 -8.09 -15.84 -4.96
C TYR A 43 -9.18 -14.96 -5.59
N GLY A 44 -8.95 -14.43 -6.80
CA GLY A 44 -9.92 -13.59 -7.51
C GLY A 44 -10.09 -12.18 -6.91
N THR A 45 -9.25 -11.79 -5.95
CA THR A 45 -9.34 -10.51 -5.23
C THR A 45 -8.10 -9.66 -5.48
N SER A 46 -8.30 -8.38 -5.76
CA SER A 46 -7.21 -7.39 -5.85
C SER A 46 -7.09 -6.57 -4.58
N CYS A 47 -5.89 -6.13 -4.27
CA CYS A 47 -5.61 -5.22 -3.18
C CYS A 47 -6.07 -3.79 -3.52
N THR A 48 -6.57 -3.10 -2.52
CA THR A 48 -6.78 -1.65 -2.53
C THR A 48 -5.45 -0.89 -2.46
N ASN A 49 -5.45 0.41 -2.80
CA ASN A 49 -4.24 1.24 -2.69
C ASN A 49 -3.68 1.27 -1.26
N GLU A 50 -4.55 1.23 -0.23
CA GLU A 50 -4.12 1.15 1.17
C GLU A 50 -3.39 -0.16 1.46
N GLU A 51 -3.94 -1.29 1.01
CA GLU A 51 -3.29 -2.60 1.20
C GLU A 51 -1.96 -2.70 0.44
N ILE A 52 -1.88 -2.14 -0.78
CA ILE A 52 -0.61 -2.03 -1.50
C ILE A 52 0.39 -1.16 -0.72
N LEU A 53 -0.05 -0.02 -0.18
CA LEU A 53 0.81 0.85 0.62
C LEU A 53 1.34 0.12 1.86
N TYR A 54 0.49 -0.64 2.56
CA TYR A 54 0.91 -1.48 3.68
C TYR A 54 1.94 -2.53 3.24
N LEU A 55 1.68 -3.24 2.15
CA LEU A 55 2.64 -4.22 1.60
C LEU A 55 3.98 -3.56 1.27
N MET A 56 3.99 -2.39 0.64
CA MET A 56 5.20 -1.64 0.35
C MET A 56 6.01 -1.32 1.60
N MET A 57 5.36 -0.85 2.67
CA MET A 57 6.00 -0.58 3.95
C MET A 57 6.64 -1.84 4.56
N HIS A 58 5.94 -2.98 4.50
CA HIS A 58 6.45 -4.25 5.02
C HIS A 58 7.62 -4.79 4.18
N ILE A 59 7.54 -4.70 2.85
CA ILE A 59 8.64 -5.05 1.94
C ILE A 59 9.88 -4.19 2.21
N GLY A 60 9.70 -2.87 2.39
CA GLY A 60 10.79 -1.96 2.73
C GLY A 60 11.46 -2.30 4.05
N ARG A 61 10.68 -2.69 5.07
CA ARG A 61 11.23 -3.20 6.34
C ARG A 61 12.03 -4.48 6.12
N LEU A 62 11.52 -5.46 5.39
CA LEU A 62 12.24 -6.72 5.15
C LEU A 62 13.54 -6.50 4.35
N ALA A 63 13.51 -5.62 3.35
CA ALA A 63 14.68 -5.33 2.52
C ALA A 63 15.81 -4.59 3.25
N THR A 64 15.52 -3.97 4.39
CA THR A 64 16.51 -3.25 5.22
C THR A 64 17.03 -4.09 6.40
N GLN A 65 16.51 -5.30 6.60
CA GLN A 65 16.94 -6.22 7.66
C GLN A 65 18.03 -7.21 7.20
N HIS A 66 18.75 -6.89 6.13
CA HIS A 66 19.89 -7.64 5.59
C HIS A 66 21.04 -6.67 5.31
#